data_AF-A0A6N2UDU8-F1
#
_entry.id   AF-A0A6N2UDU8-F1
#
_cell.length_a   1.000
_cell.length_b   1.000
_cell.length_c   1.000
_cell.angle_alpha   90.00
_cell.angle_beta   90.00
_cell.angle_gamma   90.00
#
_symmetry.space_group_name_H-M   'P 1'
#
loop_
_entity.id
_entity.type
_entity.pdbx_description
1 polymer ?
#
loop_
_entity_poly.entity_id
_entity_poly.type
_entity_poly.pdbx_seq_one_letter_code
_entity_poly.pdbx_strand_id
1 'polypeptide(L)'
;MAEGNRTIAVIAIGYGAEQGEPHQSKSVSEVCKYDGKAPAWFTDGVKAALLAPTAFNKQDFFIEGHGRIVSVRLTNETSYSGADLGLVKYHFSLGAGADNFGWA
;
A
#
# COMPACT_ATOMS: atom_id res chain seq x y z
N MET A 1 19.20 -21.08 11.03
CA MET A 1 18.20 -20.82 9.97
C MET A 1 17.86 -22.17 9.37
N ALA A 2 16.62 -22.64 9.45
CA ALA A 2 16.23 -23.91 8.82
C ALA A 2 16.31 -23.76 7.28
N GLU A 3 16.81 -24.78 6.60
CA GLU A 3 16.86 -24.84 5.13
C GLU A 3 15.43 -24.62 4.58
N GLY A 4 15.20 -23.52 3.86
CA GLY A 4 13.92 -23.20 3.23
C GLY A 4 13.36 -21.80 3.48
N ASN A 5 13.78 -21.09 4.53
CA ASN A 5 13.29 -19.73 4.79
C ASN A 5 14.21 -18.64 4.18
N ARG A 6 13.71 -17.95 3.15
CA ARG A 6 14.36 -16.77 2.56
C ARG A 6 13.96 -15.52 3.33
N THR A 7 14.92 -14.84 3.96
CA THR A 7 14.70 -13.50 4.51
C THR A 7 14.49 -12.50 3.37
N ILE A 8 13.34 -11.82 3.36
CA ILE A 8 13.00 -10.82 2.33
C ILE A 8 13.27 -9.38 2.78
N ALA A 9 13.27 -9.09 4.09
CA ALA A 9 13.55 -7.77 4.64
C ALA A 9 13.96 -7.86 6.11
N VAL A 10 14.60 -6.81 6.61
CA VAL A 10 14.89 -6.58 8.04
C VAL A 10 14.40 -5.18 8.38
N ILE A 11 13.67 -5.03 9.48
CA ILE A 11 13.23 -3.73 9.98
C ILE A 11 14.25 -3.26 11.01
N ALA A 12 15.00 -2.20 10.70
CA ALA A 12 15.90 -1.55 11.63
C ALA A 12 15.15 -0.43 12.38
N ILE A 13 15.34 -0.36 13.70
CA ILE A 13 14.69 0.64 14.57
C ILE A 13 15.76 1.30 15.43
N GLY A 14 15.71 2.62 15.56
CA GLY A 14 16.65 3.42 16.34
C GLY A 14 16.30 4.90 16.28
N TYR A 15 17.12 5.74 16.89
CA TYR A 15 16.96 7.19 16.82
C TYR A 15 17.62 7.72 15.55
N GLY A 16 16.87 8.49 14.76
CA GLY A 16 17.41 9.18 13.58
C GLY A 16 18.44 10.23 13.98
N ALA A 17 19.56 10.28 13.25
CA ALA A 17 20.51 11.39 13.38
C ALA A 17 19.92 12.71 12.85
N GLU A 18 18.96 12.61 11.92
CA GLU A 18 18.28 13.71 11.23
C GLU A 18 16.76 13.44 11.20
N GLN A 19 15.96 14.45 10.85
CA GLN A 19 14.49 14.37 10.78
C GLN A 19 13.97 13.59 9.56
N GLY A 20 14.83 13.31 8.57
CA GLY A 20 14.46 12.68 7.32
C GLY A 20 13.67 13.61 6.39
N GLU A 21 13.43 13.14 5.17
CA GLU A 21 12.71 13.89 4.13
C GLU A 21 11.53 13.06 3.62
N PRO A 22 10.39 13.69 3.24
CA PRO A 22 9.27 12.99 2.64
C PRO A 22 9.66 12.25 1.36
N HIS A 23 9.21 11.02 1.21
CA HIS A 23 9.39 10.26 -0.03
C HIS A 23 8.56 10.84 -1.18
N GLN A 24 9.12 10.84 -2.38
CA GLN A 24 8.35 11.10 -3.60
C GLN A 24 7.26 10.03 -3.74
N SER A 25 6.04 10.46 -4.09
CA SER A 25 4.90 9.56 -4.24
C SER A 25 4.20 9.77 -5.58
N LYS A 26 3.63 8.69 -6.12
CA LYS A 26 2.76 8.77 -7.30
C LYS A 26 1.50 9.57 -6.95
N SER A 27 0.85 10.13 -7.97
CA SER A 27 -0.45 10.77 -7.80
C SER A 27 -1.54 9.73 -7.55
N VAL A 28 -2.63 10.13 -6.89
CA VAL A 28 -3.80 9.29 -6.63
C VAL A 28 -4.35 8.66 -7.92
N SER A 29 -4.39 9.42 -9.01
CA SER A 29 -4.85 8.95 -10.33
C SER A 29 -3.97 7.89 -10.98
N GLU A 30 -2.69 7.80 -10.60
CA GLU A 30 -1.77 6.79 -11.14
C GLU A 30 -1.93 5.42 -10.46
N VAL A 31 -2.45 5.40 -9.24
CA VAL A 31 -2.49 4.20 -8.39
C VAL A 31 -3.89 3.70 -8.09
N CYS A 32 -4.95 4.39 -8.54
CA CYS A 32 -6.29 3.94 -8.28
C CYS A 32 -7.33 4.30 -9.35
N LYS A 33 -8.44 3.56 -9.31
CA LYS A 33 -9.68 3.87 -10.00
C LYS A 33 -10.86 3.52 -9.10
N TYR A 34 -11.91 4.32 -9.16
CA TYR A 34 -13.18 4.01 -8.52
C TYR A 34 -14.30 4.04 -9.54
N ASP A 35 -15.23 3.09 -9.46
CA ASP A 35 -16.40 3.07 -10.33
C ASP A 35 -17.47 4.06 -9.81
N GLY A 36 -17.68 5.13 -10.57
CA GLY A 36 -18.51 6.25 -10.18
C GLY A 36 -17.77 7.27 -9.29
N LYS A 37 -18.53 7.96 -8.42
CA LYS A 37 -17.96 8.97 -7.52
C LYS A 37 -17.30 8.29 -6.32
N ALA A 38 -15.98 8.44 -6.20
CA ALA A 38 -15.23 7.92 -5.06
C ALA A 38 -15.75 8.50 -3.73
N PRO A 39 -16.12 7.67 -2.75
CA PRO A 39 -16.42 8.13 -1.41
C PRO A 39 -15.15 8.60 -0.70
N ALA A 40 -15.32 9.44 0.33
CA ALA A 40 -14.20 10.01 1.08
C ALA A 40 -13.28 8.93 1.65
N TRP A 41 -13.87 7.88 2.26
CA TRP A 41 -13.12 6.77 2.83
C TRP A 41 -12.21 6.07 1.80
N PHE A 42 -12.64 5.93 0.53
CA PHE A 42 -11.80 5.31 -0.49
C PHE A 42 -10.60 6.21 -0.81
N THR A 43 -10.85 7.51 -0.94
CA THR A 43 -9.80 8.50 -1.22
C THR A 43 -8.78 8.56 -0.09
N ASP A 44 -9.23 8.50 1.16
CA ASP A 44 -8.35 8.51 2.33
C ASP A 44 -7.57 7.21 2.47
N GLY A 45 -8.19 6.06 2.12
CA GLY A 45 -7.49 4.79 1.97
C GLY A 45 -6.38 4.84 0.93
N VAL A 46 -6.63 5.40 -0.26
CA VAL A 46 -5.59 5.53 -1.30
C VAL A 46 -4.45 6.45 -0.86
N LYS A 47 -4.76 7.59 -0.22
CA LYS A 47 -3.74 8.49 0.33
C LYS A 47 -2.88 7.79 1.38
N ALA A 48 -3.48 6.99 2.25
CA ALA A 48 -2.72 6.21 3.23
C ALA A 48 -1.87 5.13 2.55
N ALA A 49 -2.39 4.45 1.52
CA ALA A 49 -1.65 3.45 0.75
C ALA A 49 -0.41 4.02 0.06
N LEU A 50 -0.46 5.27 -0.41
CA LEU A 50 0.70 5.97 -0.98
C LEU A 50 1.84 6.21 0.04
N LEU A 51 1.52 6.24 1.33
CA LEU A 51 2.51 6.36 2.41
C LEU A 51 3.10 5.00 2.82
N ALA A 52 2.63 3.89 2.24
CA ALA A 52 3.13 2.56 2.57
C ALA A 52 4.60 2.40 2.14
N PRO A 53 5.46 1.81 2.99
CA PRO A 53 6.88 1.63 2.68
C PRO A 53 7.10 0.45 1.71
N THR A 54 6.92 0.68 0.42
CA THR A 54 7.11 -0.36 -0.62
C THR A 54 8.58 -0.50 -1.03
N ALA A 55 8.96 -1.68 -1.54
CA ALA A 55 10.32 -1.95 -1.98
C ALA A 55 10.81 -0.92 -3.01
N PHE A 56 11.96 -0.29 -2.72
CA PHE A 56 12.57 0.79 -3.51
C PHE A 56 11.64 1.98 -3.79
N ASN A 57 10.60 2.17 -2.96
CA ASN A 57 9.58 3.20 -3.12
C ASN A 57 8.93 3.22 -4.53
N LYS A 58 8.82 2.04 -5.19
CA LYS A 58 8.26 1.99 -6.55
C LYS A 58 6.76 2.28 -6.60
N GLN A 59 6.03 1.96 -5.53
CA GLN A 59 4.58 2.09 -5.46
C GLN A 59 3.91 1.40 -6.67
N ASP A 60 4.39 0.19 -7.01
CA ASP A 60 3.90 -0.61 -8.14
C ASP A 60 2.64 -1.39 -7.75
N PHE A 61 1.61 -0.65 -7.35
CA PHE A 61 0.30 -1.19 -7.00
C PHE A 61 -0.82 -0.39 -7.69
N PHE A 62 -1.97 -1.02 -7.83
CA PHE A 62 -3.18 -0.38 -8.34
C PHE A 62 -4.40 -0.83 -7.54
N ILE A 63 -5.19 0.14 -7.09
CA ILE A 63 -6.37 -0.05 -6.23
C ILE A 63 -7.63 0.22 -7.04
N GLU A 64 -8.56 -0.73 -7.04
CA GLU A 64 -9.87 -0.56 -7.67
C GLU A 64 -10.98 -0.65 -6.64
N GLY A 65 -11.94 0.27 -6.72
CA GLY A 65 -13.13 0.27 -5.86
C GLY A 65 -14.42 0.25 -6.66
N HIS A 66 -15.38 -0.57 -6.24
CA HIS A 66 -16.74 -0.60 -6.74
C HIS A 66 -17.71 -0.83 -5.58
N GLY A 67 -18.53 0.18 -5.27
CA GLY A 67 -19.40 0.14 -4.10
C GLY A 67 -18.60 -0.02 -2.80
N ARG A 68 -18.80 -1.13 -2.09
CA ARG A 68 -18.03 -1.44 -0.86
C ARG A 68 -16.94 -2.47 -1.09
N ILE A 69 -16.68 -2.88 -2.33
CA ILE A 69 -15.66 -3.88 -2.66
C ILE A 69 -14.41 -3.17 -3.18
N VAL A 70 -13.25 -3.56 -2.64
CA VAL A 70 -11.95 -3.03 -3.04
C VAL A 70 -11.03 -4.18 -3.42
N SER A 71 -10.30 -4.02 -4.51
CA SER A 71 -9.21 -4.91 -4.90
C SER A 71 -7.89 -4.14 -4.97
N VAL A 72 -6.79 -4.82 -4.68
CA VAL A 72 -5.44 -4.31 -4.85
C VAL A 72 -4.68 -5.34 -5.66
N ARG A 73 -4.04 -4.89 -6.74
CA ARG A 73 -3.07 -5.69 -7.50
C ARG A 73 -1.72 -5.00 -7.52
N LEU A 74 -0.66 -5.77 -7.71
CA LEU A 74 0.64 -5.22 -8.06
C LEU A 74 0.71 -5.01 -9.57
N THR A 75 1.31 -3.92 -9.99
CA THR A 75 1.54 -3.63 -11.43
C THR A 75 2.85 -4.24 -11.93
N ASN A 76 3.70 -4.71 -11.02
CA ASN A 76 4.98 -5.35 -11.30
C ASN A 76 5.28 -6.42 -10.24
N GLU A 77 5.55 -7.64 -10.66
CA GLU A 77 5.87 -8.73 -9.74
C GLU A 77 7.37 -8.80 -9.45
N THR A 78 7.73 -8.88 -8.16
CA THR A 78 9.11 -8.96 -7.69
C THR A 78 9.24 -9.97 -6.55
N SER A 79 10.47 -10.18 -6.06
CA SER A 79 10.70 -10.97 -4.84
C SER A 79 10.05 -10.38 -3.58
N TYR A 80 9.55 -9.13 -3.62
CA TYR A 80 8.93 -8.43 -2.49
C TYR A 80 7.40 -8.34 -2.60
N SER A 81 6.81 -8.83 -3.69
CA SER A 81 5.38 -8.69 -3.99
C SER A 81 4.45 -9.01 -2.82
N GLY A 82 4.67 -10.13 -2.13
CA GLY A 82 3.82 -10.52 -1.00
C GLY A 82 3.86 -9.51 0.15
N ALA A 83 5.05 -8.96 0.45
CA ALA A 83 5.21 -7.95 1.48
C ALA A 83 4.60 -6.61 1.06
N ASP A 84 4.89 -6.15 -0.17
CA ASP A 84 4.35 -4.91 -0.71
C ASP A 84 2.82 -4.92 -0.73
N LEU A 85 2.21 -6.02 -1.17
CA LEU A 85 0.74 -6.17 -1.17
C LEU A 85 0.16 -6.07 0.24
N GLY A 86 0.79 -6.71 1.23
CA GLY A 86 0.37 -6.64 2.63
C GLY A 86 0.47 -5.23 3.21
N LEU A 87 1.58 -4.53 2.95
CA LEU A 87 1.80 -3.15 3.39
C LEU A 87 0.78 -2.18 2.82
N VAL A 88 0.49 -2.30 1.51
CA VAL A 88 -0.51 -1.49 0.81
C VAL A 88 -1.91 -1.78 1.36
N LYS A 89 -2.31 -3.05 1.49
CA LYS A 89 -3.62 -3.43 2.07
C LYS A 89 -3.78 -2.93 3.50
N TYR A 90 -2.73 -3.02 4.31
CA TYR A 90 -2.76 -2.55 5.69
C TYR A 90 -2.97 -1.02 5.76
N HIS A 91 -2.16 -0.25 5.04
CA HIS A 91 -2.28 1.21 5.03
C HIS A 91 -3.60 1.68 4.44
N PHE A 92 -4.06 1.05 3.35
CA PHE A 92 -5.39 1.33 2.80
C PHE A 92 -6.49 1.10 3.84
N SER A 93 -6.45 -0.04 4.56
CA SER A 93 -7.45 -0.36 5.58
C SER A 93 -7.47 0.65 6.72
N LEU A 94 -6.30 1.14 7.16
CA LEU A 94 -6.19 2.18 8.17
C LEU A 94 -6.77 3.52 7.71
N GLY A 95 -6.45 3.95 6.48
CA GLY A 95 -6.95 5.21 5.94
C GLY A 95 -8.42 5.17 5.56
N ALA A 96 -8.90 4.04 5.05
CA ALA A 96 -10.29 3.85 4.66
C ALA A 96 -11.22 3.59 5.84
N GLY A 97 -10.70 3.08 6.97
CA GLY A 97 -11.51 2.50 8.03
C GLY A 97 -12.03 1.11 7.61
N ALA A 98 -11.61 0.08 8.34
CA ALA A 98 -11.87 -1.31 7.98
C ALA A 98 -13.37 -1.66 7.86
N ASP A 99 -14.26 -0.92 8.52
CA ASP A 99 -15.70 -1.15 8.49
C ASP A 99 -16.38 -0.54 7.24
N ASN A 100 -15.68 0.23 6.41
CA ASN A 100 -16.28 0.92 5.26
C ASN A 100 -16.33 0.07 3.98
N PHE A 101 -15.56 -1.02 3.92
CA PHE A 101 -15.40 -1.81 2.70
C PHE A 101 -15.10 -3.28 3.00
N GLY A 102 -15.07 -4.10 1.97
CA GLY A 102 -14.60 -5.48 1.98
C GLY A 102 -13.58 -5.72 0.87
N TRP A 103 -12.62 -6.60 1.12
CA TRP A 103 -11.67 -7.04 0.11
C TRP A 103 -12.33 -8.03 -0.86
N ALA A 104 -12.00 -7.90 -2.14
CA ALA A 104 -12.22 -8.95 -3.14
C ALA A 104 -11.25 -10.12 -2.98
#